data_AF-A0A3G2L663-F1
#
_entry.id   AF-A0A3G2L663-F1
#
_cell.length_a   1.000
_cell.length_b   1.000
_cell.length_c   1.000
_cell.angle_alpha   90.00
_cell.angle_beta   90.00
_cell.angle_gamma   90.00
#
_symmetry.space_group_name_H-M   'P 1'
#
loop_
_entity.id
_entity.type
_entity.pdbx_description
1 polymer ?
#
loop_
_entity_poly.entity_id
_entity_poly.type
_entity_poly.pdbx_seq_one_letter_code
_entity_poly.pdbx_strand_id
1 'polypeptide(L)'
;MSTIELNDLIEDLKQFQSNYYLRSNAMATYELINAYSSRFNFENSQIRLQFEGYLEELKNCMLAEDINDFARKYAYVLLKLMLLLKRPDAIYLED
;
A
#
# COMPACT_ATOMS: atom_id res chain seq x y z
N MET A 1 2.45 -10.83 18.05
CA MET A 1 1.58 -11.33 16.96
C MET A 1 1.77 -10.51 15.67
N SER A 2 2.23 -9.27 15.81
CA SER A 2 2.51 -8.28 14.76
C SER A 2 3.21 -8.70 13.47
N THR A 3 4.28 -9.51 13.48
CA THR A 3 5.04 -9.83 12.24
C THR A 3 4.25 -10.74 11.29
N ILE A 4 3.39 -11.62 11.81
CA ILE A 4 2.59 -12.53 11.00
C ILE A 4 1.52 -11.73 10.25
N GLU A 5 0.81 -10.84 10.95
CA GLU A 5 -0.25 -10.03 10.34
C GLU A 5 0.27 -9.05 9.28
N LEU A 6 1.48 -8.52 9.44
CA LEU A 6 2.11 -7.68 8.43
C LEU A 6 2.51 -8.48 7.18
N ASN A 7 2.99 -9.72 7.37
CA ASN A 7 3.26 -10.62 6.26
C ASN A 7 1.97 -11.02 5.54
N ASP A 8 0.90 -11.31 6.28
CA ASP A 8 -0.42 -11.62 5.71
C ASP A 8 -0.94 -10.45 4.86
N LEU A 9 -0.85 -9.21 5.38
CA LEU A 9 -1.16 -8.01 4.59
C LEU A 9 -0.35 -7.94 3.30
N ILE A 10 0.96 -8.23 3.35
CA ILE A 10 1.81 -8.22 2.15
C ILE A 10 1.39 -9.32 1.16
N GLU A 11 1.02 -10.51 1.63
CA GLU A 11 0.51 -11.59 0.76
C GLU A 11 -0.83 -11.21 0.11
N ASP A 12 -1.74 -10.57 0.84
CA ASP A 12 -2.99 -10.05 0.29
C ASP A 12 -2.73 -8.98 -0.77
N LEU A 13 -1.77 -8.08 -0.53
CA LEU A 13 -1.38 -7.05 -1.49
C LEU A 13 -0.80 -7.63 -2.79
N LYS A 14 -0.11 -8.78 -2.74
CA LYS A 14 0.38 -9.46 -3.95
C LYS A 14 -0.74 -9.91 -4.86
N GLN A 15 -1.93 -10.23 -4.35
CA GLN A 15 -3.06 -10.66 -5.17
C GLN A 15 -3.45 -9.57 -6.18
N PHE A 16 -3.34 -8.30 -5.78
CA PHE A 16 -3.65 -7.16 -6.64
C PHE A 16 -2.61 -6.89 -7.75
N GLN A 17 -1.43 -7.52 -7.67
CA GLN A 17 -0.39 -7.42 -8.72
C GLN A 17 -0.77 -8.15 -10.01
N SER A 18 -1.75 -9.06 -9.94
CA SER A 18 -2.21 -9.85 -11.09
C SER A 18 -2.95 -9.00 -12.14
N ASN A 19 -3.57 -7.88 -11.74
CA ASN A 19 -4.32 -7.04 -12.65
C ASN A 19 -4.35 -5.56 -12.20
N TYR A 20 -3.47 -4.77 -12.82
CA TYR A 20 -3.34 -3.33 -12.58
C TYR A 20 -4.36 -2.48 -13.35
N TYR A 21 -5.13 -3.06 -14.27
CA TYR A 21 -6.08 -2.31 -15.11
C TYR A 21 -7.46 -2.16 -14.46
N LEU A 22 -7.69 -2.79 -13.30
CA LEU A 22 -8.95 -2.69 -12.57
C LEU A 22 -8.89 -1.61 -11.47
N ARG A 23 -9.68 -0.55 -11.63
CA ARG A 23 -9.84 0.50 -10.60
C ARG A 23 -10.40 -0.05 -9.29
N SER A 24 -11.24 -1.08 -9.35
CA SER A 24 -11.72 -1.78 -8.15
C SER A 24 -10.58 -2.38 -7.32
N ASN A 25 -9.49 -2.84 -7.95
CA ASN A 25 -8.33 -3.36 -7.23
C ASN A 25 -7.56 -2.25 -6.51
N ALA A 26 -7.44 -1.06 -7.13
CA ALA A 26 -6.82 0.09 -6.47
C ALA A 26 -7.64 0.55 -5.26
N MET A 27 -8.98 0.57 -5.37
CA MET A 27 -9.87 0.87 -4.23
C MET A 27 -9.74 -0.18 -3.13
N ALA A 28 -9.82 -1.47 -3.46
CA ALA A 28 -9.68 -2.55 -2.49
C ALA A 28 -8.31 -2.55 -1.79
N THR A 29 -7.23 -2.22 -2.52
CA THR A 29 -5.89 -2.02 -1.96
C THR A 29 -5.88 -0.88 -0.94
N TYR A 30 -6.48 0.27 -1.29
CA TYR A 30 -6.56 1.42 -0.40
C TYR A 30 -7.33 1.07 0.88
N GLU A 31 -8.50 0.45 0.74
CA GLU A 31 -9.34 0.03 1.87
C GLU A 31 -8.60 -0.93 2.80
N LEU A 32 -7.92 -1.93 2.23
CA LEU A 32 -7.14 -2.90 2.99
C LEU A 32 -6.02 -2.23 3.78
N ILE A 33 -5.18 -1.41 3.12
CA ILE A 33 -4.07 -0.71 3.79
C ILE A 33 -4.61 0.25 4.86
N ASN A 34 -5.69 0.97 4.56
CA ASN A 34 -6.29 1.92 5.49
C ASN A 34 -6.87 1.23 6.74
N ALA A 35 -7.39 0.01 6.60
CA ALA A 35 -7.87 -0.79 7.74
C ALA A 35 -6.73 -1.15 8.73
N TYR A 36 -5.50 -1.28 8.25
CA TYR A 36 -4.31 -1.53 9.07
C TYR A 36 -3.62 -0.23 9.52
N SER A 37 -3.93 0.91 8.90
CA SER A 37 -3.18 2.16 9.09
C SER A 37 -3.10 2.64 10.54
N SER A 38 -4.15 2.45 11.33
CA SER A 38 -4.19 2.82 12.75
C SER A 38 -3.30 1.96 13.64
N ARG A 39 -2.84 0.81 13.15
CA ARG A 39 -1.99 -0.15 13.86
C ARG A 39 -0.52 -0.02 13.46
N PHE A 40 -0.21 0.73 12.39
CA PHE A 40 1.16 0.91 11.95
C PHE A 40 1.92 1.85 12.89
N ASN A 41 3.06 1.34 13.35
CA ASN A 41 4.10 2.15 13.94
C ASN A 41 5.24 2.34 12.96
N PHE A 42 5.77 3.56 12.95
CA PHE A 42 6.81 3.99 12.04
C PHE A 42 8.05 4.29 12.86
N GLU A 43 9.19 3.74 12.44
CA GLU A 43 10.47 3.94 13.13
C GLU A 43 10.87 5.42 13.18
N ASN A 44 10.53 6.20 12.15
CA ASN A 44 10.74 7.64 12.15
C ASN A 44 9.68 8.39 11.31
N SER A 45 9.67 9.73 11.45
CA SER A 45 8.72 10.60 10.75
C SER A 45 8.90 10.62 9.24
N GLN A 46 10.11 10.42 8.73
CA GLN A 46 10.38 10.38 7.29
C GLN A 46 9.71 9.16 6.64
N ILE A 47 9.78 7.98 7.28
CA ILE A 47 9.14 6.76 6.80
C ILE A 47 7.62 6.92 6.81
N ARG A 48 7.07 7.51 7.88
CA ARG A 48 5.65 7.85 7.96
C ARG A 48 5.21 8.76 6.81
N LEU A 49 5.92 9.86 6.56
CA LEU A 49 5.60 10.79 5.47
C LEU A 49 5.70 10.12 4.10
N GLN A 50 6.67 9.23 3.90
CA GLN A 50 6.76 8.43 2.67
C GLN A 50 5.56 7.51 2.50
N PHE A 51 5.15 6.81 3.57
CA PHE A 51 3.98 5.94 3.55
C PHE A 51 2.70 6.74 3.24
N GLU A 52 2.46 7.83 3.95
CA GLU A 52 1.30 8.71 3.75
C GLU A 52 1.26 9.28 2.32
N GLY A 53 2.43 9.68 1.78
CA GLY A 53 2.55 10.14 0.40
C GLY A 53 2.17 9.07 -0.62
N TYR A 54 2.67 7.83 -0.46
CA TYR A 54 2.28 6.74 -1.36
C TYR A 54 0.80 6.36 -1.22
N LEU A 55 0.24 6.43 -0.01
CA LEU A 55 -1.19 6.16 0.20
C LEU A 55 -2.07 7.22 -0.47
N GLU A 56 -1.64 8.48 -0.45
CA GLU A 56 -2.29 9.56 -1.19
C GLU A 56 -2.15 9.38 -2.71
N GLU A 57 -0.97 8.99 -3.21
CA GLU A 57 -0.76 8.67 -4.63
C GLU A 57 -1.66 7.51 -5.09
N LEU A 58 -1.89 6.50 -4.25
CA LEU A 58 -2.82 5.40 -4.54
C LEU A 58 -4.24 5.91 -4.73
N LYS A 59 -4.68 6.82 -3.85
CA LYS A 59 -5.99 7.45 -3.96
C LYS A 59 -6.11 8.28 -5.25
N ASN A 60 -5.08 9.05 -5.56
CA ASN A 60 -5.06 9.96 -6.70
C ASN A 60 -4.91 9.22 -8.03
N CYS A 61 -4.29 8.04 -8.08
CA CYS A 61 -4.14 7.30 -9.34
C CYS A 61 -5.50 6.90 -9.91
N MET A 62 -6.51 6.66 -9.05
CA MET A 62 -7.87 6.33 -9.48
C MET A 62 -8.55 7.43 -10.30
N LEU A 63 -8.09 8.68 -10.17
CA LEU A 63 -8.60 9.83 -10.92
C LEU A 63 -8.00 9.93 -12.35
N ALA A 64 -7.00 9.12 -12.68
CA ALA A 64 -6.43 9.13 -14.03
C ALA A 64 -7.49 8.70 -15.06
N GLU A 65 -7.69 9.53 -16.08
CA GLU A 65 -8.64 9.26 -17.17
C GLU A 65 -8.14 8.13 -18.07
N ASP A 66 -6.88 8.21 -18.49
CA ASP A 66 -6.23 7.18 -19.30
C ASP A 66 -5.97 5.90 -18.50
N ILE A 67 -6.41 4.78 -19.05
CA ILE A 67 -6.32 3.49 -18.38
C ILE A 67 -4.87 2.99 -18.24
N ASN A 68 -3.98 3.33 -19.18
CA ASN A 68 -2.58 2.93 -19.11
C ASN A 68 -1.83 3.76 -18.08
N ASP A 69 -2.13 5.06 -17.99
CA ASP A 69 -1.59 5.93 -16.94
C ASP A 69 -2.08 5.51 -15.56
N PHE A 70 -3.37 5.18 -15.41
CA PHE A 70 -3.91 4.55 -14.20
C PHE A 70 -3.12 3.30 -13.83
N ALA A 71 -3.02 2.33 -14.74
CA ALA A 71 -2.37 1.04 -14.46
C ALA A 71 -0.89 1.21 -14.10
N ARG A 72 -0.18 2.10 -14.79
CA ARG A 72 1.22 2.42 -14.49
C ARG A 72 1.39 3.04 -13.12
N LYS A 73 0.59 4.05 -12.78
CA LYS A 73 0.63 4.73 -11.47
C LYS A 73 0.28 3.75 -10.35
N TYR A 74 -0.77 2.97 -10.55
CA TYR A 74 -1.20 2.00 -9.56
C TYR A 74 -0.14 0.92 -9.30
N ALA A 75 0.43 0.33 -10.36
CA ALA A 75 1.50 -0.66 -10.23
C ALA A 75 2.73 -0.10 -9.49
N TYR A 76 3.11 1.15 -9.81
CA TYR A 76 4.22 1.83 -9.14
C TYR A 76 3.95 2.00 -7.64
N VAL A 77 2.79 2.56 -7.29
CA VAL A 77 2.44 2.85 -5.90
C VAL A 77 2.28 1.59 -5.07
N LEU A 78 1.60 0.56 -5.60
CA LEU A 78 1.44 -0.73 -4.92
C LEU A 78 2.80 -1.33 -4.57
N LEU A 79 3.74 -1.33 -5.52
CA LEU A 79 5.09 -1.85 -5.28
C LEU A 79 5.83 -1.06 -4.21
N LYS A 80 5.71 0.28 -4.21
CA LYS A 80 6.35 1.14 -3.20
C LYS A 80 5.80 0.89 -1.80
N LEU A 81 4.48 0.79 -1.66
CA LEU A 81 3.83 0.47 -0.39
C LEU A 81 4.28 -0.90 0.13
N MET A 82 4.27 -1.94 -0.72
CA MET A 82 4.73 -3.28 -0.33
C MET A 82 6.20 -3.31 0.08
N LEU A 83 7.08 -2.59 -0.63
CA LEU A 83 8.50 -2.51 -0.27
C LEU A 83 8.71 -1.83 1.09
N LEU A 84 7.91 -0.81 1.40
CA LEU A 84 7.98 -0.11 2.68
C LEU A 84 7.46 -0.99 3.83
N LEU A 85 6.34 -1.68 3.62
CA LEU A 85 5.76 -2.62 4.59
C LEU A 85 6.65 -3.84 4.84
N LYS A 86 7.43 -4.28 3.84
CA LYS A 86 8.36 -5.41 3.98
C LYS A 86 9.59 -5.10 4.82
N ARG A 87 9.78 -3.85 5.26
CA ARG A 87 10.91 -3.44 6.09
C ARG A 87 10.51 -3.45 7.57
N PRO A 88 10.76 -4.53 8.32
CA PRO A 88 10.39 -4.62 9.73
C PRO A 88 11.17 -3.63 10.62
N ASP A 89 12.30 -3.12 10.13
CA ASP A 89 13.06 -2.00 10.71
C ASP A 89 12.40 -0.63 10.49
N ALA A 90 11.40 -0.55 9.61
CA ALA A 90 10.75 0.70 9.20
C ALA A 90 9.29 0.80 9.65
N ILE A 91 8.51 -0.27 9.45
CA ILE A 91 7.10 -0.35 9.80
C ILE A 91 6.83 -1.67 10.49
N TYR A 92 6.11 -1.61 11.61
CA TYR A 92 5.64 -2.78 12.34
C TYR A 92 4.24 -2.53 12.90
N LEU A 93 3.52 -3.60 13.22
CA LEU A 93 2.24 -3.52 13.92
C LEU A 93 2.49 -3.54 15.43
N GLU A 94 1.81 -2.68 16.19
CA GLU A 94 1.70 -2.86 17.65
C GLU A 94 0.66 -3.95 17.95
N ASP A 95 0.94 -4.73 19.01
CA ASP A 95 0.03 -5.78 19.51
C ASP A 95 -1.21 -5.18 20.20
#